data_AF-A0A365P0W0-F1
#
_entry.id   AF-A0A365P0W0-F1
#
_cell.length_a   1.000
_cell.length_b   1.000
_cell.length_c   1.000
_cell.angle_alpha   90.00
_cell.angle_beta   90.00
_cell.angle_gamma   90.00
#
_symmetry.space_group_name_H-M   'P 1'
#
loop_
_entity.id
_entity.type
_entity.pdbx_description
1 polymer ?
#
loop_
_entity_poly.entity_id
_entity_poly.type
_entity_poly.pdbx_seq_one_letter_code
_entity_poly.pdbx_strand_id
1 'polypeptide(L)'
;MKKCFLTMLFVLSTFLSNSQEQNSNCDFNYQINVSPAKSDLLESLQEAQMKWDFSKLKLNKDLTVTIEVVPIFDCFNGETATDFKETIIISSDKSDFKSKGSFLFNLDNMMAKCFKWRVIVKSKSCTEASNWKHFSYLK
;
A
#
# COMPACT_ATOMS: atom_id res chain seq x y z
N MET A 1 -40.88 -42.23 6.28
CA MET A 1 -40.46 -41.00 6.98
C MET A 1 -39.05 -41.27 7.51
N LYS A 2 -37.99 -41.00 6.73
CA LYS A 2 -37.14 -39.80 6.74
C LYS A 2 -36.75 -39.31 8.15
N LYS A 3 -35.41 -39.21 8.35
CA LYS A 3 -34.64 -38.53 9.43
C LYS A 3 -34.33 -39.48 10.61
N CYS A 4 -33.10 -39.66 11.09
CA CYS A 4 -31.96 -38.75 11.12
C CYS A 4 -30.66 -39.49 10.74
N PHE A 5 -30.09 -39.08 9.61
CA PHE A 5 -28.71 -39.31 9.26
C PHE A 5 -27.89 -38.13 9.84
N LEU A 6 -26.63 -38.40 10.19
CA LEU A 6 -25.56 -37.40 10.33
C LEU A 6 -25.48 -36.63 11.67
N THR A 7 -24.86 -37.25 12.68
CA THR A 7 -24.25 -36.55 13.84
C THR A 7 -22.85 -37.08 14.14
N MET A 8 -22.04 -37.31 13.10
CA MET A 8 -20.65 -37.74 13.27
C MET A 8 -19.75 -37.20 12.15
N LEU A 9 -19.72 -35.88 11.96
CA LEU A 9 -18.85 -35.21 10.98
C LEU A 9 -18.60 -33.73 11.31
N PHE A 10 -18.44 -33.40 12.60
CA PHE A 10 -18.14 -32.03 13.05
C PHE A 10 -16.92 -31.95 13.96
N VAL A 11 -15.92 -32.81 13.77
CA VAL A 11 -14.69 -32.85 14.60
C VAL A 11 -13.40 -32.76 13.77
N LEU A 12 -13.46 -32.43 12.47
CA LEU A 12 -12.28 -32.45 11.60
C LEU A 12 -12.06 -31.22 10.71
N SER A 13 -12.78 -30.11 10.90
CA SER A 13 -12.59 -28.90 10.09
C SER A 13 -11.80 -27.77 10.76
N THR A 14 -11.33 -27.92 12.00
CA THR A 14 -10.37 -26.98 12.59
C THR A 14 -8.94 -27.44 12.34
N PHE A 15 -8.59 -27.69 11.07
CA PHE A 15 -7.23 -27.38 10.64
C PHE A 15 -7.13 -25.86 10.68
N LEU A 16 -6.74 -25.36 11.85
CA LEU A 16 -6.27 -24.01 12.05
C LEU A 16 -5.13 -23.81 11.05
N SER A 17 -5.43 -23.20 9.92
CA SER A 17 -4.45 -22.51 9.10
C SER A 17 -3.85 -21.42 9.98
N ASN A 18 -2.87 -21.78 10.79
CA ASN A 18 -1.95 -20.80 11.35
C ASN A 18 -1.23 -20.23 10.13
N SER A 19 -1.68 -19.08 9.61
CA SER A 19 -0.78 -18.24 8.84
C SER A 19 0.29 -17.81 9.84
N GLN A 20 1.38 -18.55 9.89
CA GLN A 20 2.59 -18.05 10.53
C GLN A 20 2.99 -16.84 9.68
N GLU A 21 2.64 -15.64 10.15
CA GLU A 21 3.38 -14.44 9.77
C GLU A 21 4.82 -14.75 10.12
N GLN A 22 5.59 -15.13 9.10
CA GLN A 22 7.00 -15.39 9.21
C GLN A 22 7.61 -14.02 9.47
N ASN A 23 7.69 -13.65 10.75
CA ASN A 23 8.25 -12.39 11.19
C ASN A 23 9.77 -12.50 11.08
N SER A 24 10.28 -12.63 9.85
CA SER A 24 11.67 -12.31 9.56
C SER A 24 11.75 -10.81 9.81
N ASN A 25 12.36 -10.43 10.93
CA ASN A 25 12.53 -9.04 11.29
C ASN A 25 13.51 -8.43 10.29
N CYS A 26 12.97 -7.91 9.20
CA CYS A 26 13.73 -7.28 8.15
C CYS A 26 13.92 -5.83 8.56
N ASP A 27 15.16 -5.38 8.45
CA ASP A 27 15.53 -4.03 8.83
C ASP A 27 15.92 -3.28 7.57
N PHE A 28 14.90 -2.85 6.82
CA PHE A 28 15.08 -2.02 5.64
C PHE A 28 15.02 -0.54 6.02
N ASN A 29 16.13 0.17 5.83
CA ASN A 29 16.19 1.61 6.09
C ASN A 29 15.82 2.40 4.82
N TYR A 30 14.70 3.11 4.86
CA TYR A 30 14.26 4.01 3.80
C TYR A 30 13.50 5.22 4.36
N GLN A 31 13.35 6.25 3.53
CA GLN A 31 12.56 7.43 3.87
C GLN A 31 11.54 7.73 2.79
N ILE A 32 10.36 8.13 3.24
CA ILE A 32 9.26 8.54 2.37
C ILE A 32 8.45 9.60 3.10
N ASN A 33 8.17 10.68 2.41
CA ASN A 33 7.39 11.80 2.91
C ASN A 33 6.28 12.12 1.92
N VAL A 34 5.08 12.39 2.45
CA VAL A 34 3.94 12.83 1.67
C VAL A 34 3.47 14.16 2.26
N SER A 35 3.45 15.20 1.43
CA SER A 35 3.06 16.54 1.84
C SER A 35 2.10 17.15 0.82
N PRO A 36 1.24 18.09 1.25
CA PRO A 36 0.48 18.90 0.31
C PRO A 36 1.43 19.63 -0.65
N ALA A 37 1.08 19.69 -1.91
CA ALA A 37 1.73 20.51 -2.93
C ALA A 37 0.77 21.63 -3.36
N LYS A 38 1.32 22.81 -3.63
CA LYS A 38 0.55 23.92 -4.20
C LYS A 38 0.54 23.74 -5.71
N SER A 39 -0.64 23.79 -6.33
CA SER A 39 -0.73 23.87 -7.77
C SER A 39 -0.43 25.30 -8.22
N ASP A 40 0.48 25.47 -9.18
CA ASP A 40 0.78 26.77 -9.79
C ASP A 40 -0.36 27.27 -10.70
N LEU A 41 -1.30 26.38 -11.07
CA LEU A 41 -2.38 26.66 -12.01
C LEU A 41 -3.70 27.06 -11.32
N LEU A 42 -4.01 26.51 -10.15
CA LEU A 42 -5.20 26.85 -9.35
C LEU A 42 -4.92 26.68 -7.86
N GLU A 43 -5.07 27.76 -7.07
CA GLU A 43 -4.98 27.68 -5.59
C GLU A 43 -6.01 26.72 -4.96
N SER A 44 -7.10 26.40 -5.67
CA SER A 44 -8.14 25.49 -5.19
C SER A 44 -7.85 24.01 -5.47
N LEU A 45 -6.88 23.67 -6.33
CA LEU A 45 -6.50 22.28 -6.58
C LEU A 45 -5.48 21.85 -5.52
N GLN A 46 -5.94 21.02 -4.60
CA GLN A 46 -5.08 20.39 -3.60
C GLN A 46 -4.34 19.24 -4.26
N GLU A 47 -3.03 19.36 -4.37
CA GLU A 47 -2.14 18.32 -4.84
C GLU A 47 -1.40 17.70 -3.65
N ALA A 48 -0.89 16.49 -3.83
CA ALA A 48 -0.03 15.83 -2.86
C ALA A 48 1.25 15.41 -3.57
N GLN A 49 2.39 15.72 -2.98
CA GLN A 49 3.67 15.26 -3.47
C GLN A 49 4.21 14.21 -2.51
N MET A 50 4.45 13.02 -3.04
CA MET A 50 5.24 11.99 -2.37
C MET A 50 6.68 12.08 -2.84
N LYS A 51 7.61 12.06 -1.90
CA LYS A 51 9.05 11.97 -2.15
C LYS A 51 9.60 10.76 -1.43
N TRP A 52 10.51 10.03 -2.08
CA TRP A 52 11.18 8.87 -1.49
C TRP A 52 12.68 8.95 -1.64
N ASP A 53 13.37 8.32 -0.69
CA ASP A 53 14.80 8.05 -0.71
C ASP A 53 15.06 6.59 -0.29
N PHE A 54 15.30 5.76 -1.29
CA PHE A 54 15.71 4.36 -1.18
C PHE A 54 17.21 4.18 -1.44
N SER A 55 18.02 5.25 -1.40
CA SER A 55 19.46 5.15 -1.70
C SER A 55 20.25 4.26 -0.72
N LYS A 56 19.71 4.03 0.48
CA LYS A 56 20.26 3.09 1.45
C LYS A 56 19.93 1.62 1.14
N LEU A 57 18.99 1.37 0.22
CA LEU A 57 18.67 0.03 -0.26
C LEU A 57 19.55 -0.30 -1.47
N LYS A 58 20.11 -1.52 -1.47
CA LYS A 58 20.89 -2.03 -2.62
C LYS A 58 19.92 -2.62 -3.67
N LEU A 59 19.16 -1.75 -4.32
CA LEU A 59 18.16 -2.15 -5.33
C LEU A 59 18.82 -2.93 -6.47
N ASN A 60 18.32 -4.14 -6.73
CA ASN A 60 18.79 -5.02 -7.80
C ASN A 60 17.71 -6.09 -8.07
N LYS A 61 18.02 -7.08 -8.91
CA LYS A 61 17.09 -8.18 -9.24
C LYS A 61 16.63 -9.02 -8.02
N ASP A 62 17.37 -8.95 -6.93
CA ASP A 62 17.15 -9.73 -5.71
C ASP A 62 16.58 -8.92 -4.56
N LEU A 63 16.47 -7.59 -4.71
CA LEU A 63 15.88 -6.66 -3.74
C LEU A 63 15.10 -5.58 -4.48
N THR A 64 13.79 -5.70 -4.41
CA THR A 64 12.84 -4.83 -5.08
C THR A 64 12.05 -4.02 -4.05
N VAL A 65 11.73 -2.77 -4.40
CA VAL A 65 10.89 -1.90 -3.59
C VAL A 65 9.69 -1.48 -4.41
N THR A 66 8.51 -1.57 -3.80
CA THR A 66 7.24 -1.18 -4.41
C THR A 66 6.52 -0.23 -3.47
N ILE A 67 6.09 0.91 -3.98
CA ILE A 67 5.13 1.79 -3.32
C ILE A 67 3.77 1.47 -3.91
N GLU A 68 2.84 1.07 -3.06
CA GLU A 68 1.43 0.91 -3.42
C GLU A 68 0.67 2.13 -2.94
N VAL A 69 -0.10 2.73 -3.83
CA VAL A 69 -0.98 3.86 -3.50
C VAL A 69 -2.39 3.53 -3.94
N VAL A 70 -3.30 3.51 -2.98
CA VAL A 70 -4.70 3.17 -3.18
C VAL A 70 -5.53 4.45 -3.01
N PRO A 71 -6.05 5.03 -4.11
CA PRO A 71 -6.96 6.16 -4.03
C PRO A 71 -8.29 5.75 -3.38
N ILE A 72 -8.85 6.63 -2.55
CA ILE A 72 -10.09 6.42 -1.80
C ILE A 72 -11.08 7.53 -2.13
N PHE A 73 -12.26 7.16 -2.64
CA PHE A 73 -13.28 8.13 -3.04
C PHE A 73 -13.87 8.91 -1.88
N ASP A 74 -14.12 8.22 -0.75
CA ASP A 74 -14.73 8.84 0.42
C ASP A 74 -13.95 8.52 1.70
N CYS A 75 -13.46 9.57 2.36
CA CYS A 75 -12.54 9.45 3.49
C CYS A 75 -13.25 9.29 4.83
N PHE A 76 -14.58 9.12 4.82
CA PHE A 76 -15.36 8.99 6.05
C PHE A 76 -15.03 7.66 6.74
N ASN A 77 -14.52 7.79 7.96
CA ASN A 77 -14.42 6.76 8.99
C ASN A 77 -13.32 5.70 8.84
N GLY A 78 -12.12 6.07 8.41
CA GLY A 78 -10.87 5.40 8.83
C GLY A 78 -10.64 3.92 8.50
N GLU A 79 -11.64 3.14 8.07
CA GLU A 79 -11.52 1.68 8.07
C GLU A 79 -12.28 0.94 6.94
N THR A 80 -13.19 1.54 6.19
CA THR A 80 -13.90 0.78 5.13
C THR A 80 -14.34 1.69 3.99
N ALA A 81 -13.41 2.01 3.09
CA ALA A 81 -13.80 2.45 1.76
C ALA A 81 -14.26 1.22 0.97
N THR A 82 -15.50 1.25 0.48
CA THR A 82 -16.09 0.18 -0.34
C THR A 82 -15.66 0.27 -1.80
N ASP A 83 -15.25 1.46 -2.25
CA ASP A 83 -14.87 1.74 -3.62
C ASP A 83 -13.42 2.24 -3.67
N PHE A 84 -12.53 1.40 -4.18
CA PHE A 84 -11.14 1.74 -4.47
C PHE A 84 -10.96 1.89 -5.98
N LYS A 85 -10.16 2.85 -6.40
CA LYS A 85 -9.65 2.86 -7.79
C LYS A 85 -8.50 1.87 -7.96
N GLU A 86 -8.08 1.72 -9.21
CA GLU A 86 -6.86 1.03 -9.56
C GLU A 86 -5.67 1.53 -8.71
N THR A 87 -4.95 0.58 -8.12
CA THR A 87 -3.80 0.88 -7.28
C THR A 87 -2.66 1.38 -8.15
N ILE A 88 -2.11 2.54 -7.79
CA ILE A 88 -0.91 3.07 -8.45
C ILE A 88 0.30 2.34 -7.87
N ILE A 89 1.07 1.71 -8.76
CA ILE A 89 2.25 0.93 -8.41
C ILE A 89 3.51 1.64 -8.93
N ILE A 90 4.34 2.12 -8.00
CA ILE A 90 5.68 2.66 -8.27
C ILE A 90 6.69 1.61 -7.81
N SER A 91 7.41 0.97 -8.73
CA SER A 91 8.28 -0.18 -8.41
C SER A 91 9.66 -0.03 -9.02
N SER A 92 10.68 -0.49 -8.29
CA SER A 92 12.07 -0.55 -8.74
C SER A 92 12.32 -1.48 -9.91
N ASP A 93 11.36 -2.35 -10.23
CA ASP A 93 11.47 -3.28 -11.36
C ASP A 93 11.11 -2.60 -12.69
N LYS A 94 10.56 -1.38 -12.64
CA LYS A 94 10.29 -0.56 -13.83
C LYS A 94 11.55 0.20 -14.24
N SER A 95 11.78 0.30 -15.56
CA SER A 95 13.01 0.86 -16.13
C SER A 95 13.22 2.35 -15.88
N ASP A 96 12.16 3.09 -15.57
CA ASP A 96 12.15 4.52 -15.28
C ASP A 96 12.32 4.85 -13.78
N PHE A 97 12.39 3.82 -12.93
CA PHE A 97 12.49 4.01 -11.49
C PHE A 97 13.83 4.60 -11.06
N LYS A 98 13.78 5.54 -10.12
CA LYS A 98 14.95 6.15 -9.48
C LYS A 98 14.92 5.89 -7.98
N SER A 99 16.09 5.56 -7.41
CA SER A 99 16.24 5.33 -5.96
C SER A 99 15.86 6.54 -5.12
N LYS A 100 16.00 7.75 -5.66
CA LYS A 100 15.38 8.98 -5.13
C LYS A 100 14.44 9.54 -6.18
N GLY A 101 13.23 9.89 -5.76
CA GLY A 101 12.23 10.38 -6.69
C GLY A 101 11.05 11.04 -6.01
N SER A 102 10.14 11.51 -6.84
CA SER A 102 8.90 12.11 -6.40
C SER A 102 7.77 11.78 -7.36
N PHE A 103 6.57 11.66 -6.83
CA PHE A 103 5.35 11.52 -7.61
C PHE A 103 4.36 12.58 -7.14
N LEU A 104 3.78 13.31 -8.09
CA LEU A 104 2.76 14.29 -7.83
C LEU A 104 1.40 13.65 -8.08
N PHE A 105 0.57 13.62 -7.05
CA PHE A 105 -0.82 13.20 -7.12
C PHE A 105 -1.69 14.45 -7.21
N ASN A 106 -2.41 14.60 -8.32
CA ASN A 106 -3.46 15.61 -8.45
C ASN A 106 -4.83 14.96 -8.21
N LEU A 107 -5.77 15.79 -7.74
CA LEU A 107 -7.14 15.38 -7.47
C LEU A 107 -7.81 14.82 -8.75
N ASP A 108 -7.51 15.38 -9.92
CA ASP A 108 -8.12 14.97 -11.20
C ASP A 108 -7.68 13.58 -11.65
N ASN A 109 -6.39 13.22 -11.57
CA ASN A 109 -5.95 11.88 -12.01
C ASN A 109 -6.43 10.82 -11.02
N MET A 110 -6.43 11.14 -9.71
CA MET A 110 -6.90 10.19 -8.70
C MET A 110 -8.43 10.15 -8.59
N MET A 111 -9.15 11.20 -8.99
CA MET A 111 -10.57 11.49 -8.64
C MET A 111 -10.94 11.00 -7.23
N ALA A 112 -10.08 11.28 -6.25
CA ALA A 112 -10.17 10.74 -4.90
C ALA A 112 -9.90 11.84 -3.88
N LYS A 113 -10.64 11.82 -2.76
CA LYS A 113 -10.50 12.81 -1.67
C LYS A 113 -9.34 12.50 -0.72
N CYS A 114 -8.86 11.27 -0.71
CA CYS A 114 -7.70 10.81 0.04
C CYS A 114 -7.09 9.59 -0.64
N PHE A 115 -5.94 9.16 -0.13
CA PHE A 115 -5.35 7.88 -0.48
C PHE A 115 -4.65 7.28 0.73
N LYS A 116 -4.51 5.95 0.69
CA LYS A 116 -3.58 5.24 1.58
C LYS A 116 -2.41 4.71 0.77
N TRP A 117 -1.27 4.60 1.42
CA TRP A 117 -0.07 4.09 0.79
C TRP A 117 0.76 3.25 1.76
N ARG A 118 1.56 2.35 1.19
CA ARG A 118 2.56 1.56 1.91
C ARG A 118 3.76 1.28 1.04
N VAL A 119 4.86 0.89 1.67
CA VAL A 119 6.07 0.41 1.00
C VAL A 119 6.18 -1.09 1.24
N ILE A 120 6.45 -1.83 0.18
CA ILE A 120 6.78 -3.25 0.23
C ILE A 120 8.21 -3.40 -0.26
N VAL A 121 9.07 -3.95 0.59
CA VAL A 121 10.44 -4.31 0.23
C VAL A 121 10.52 -5.83 0.18
N LYS A 122 10.85 -6.37 -0.99
CA LYS A 122 10.97 -7.80 -1.22
C LYS A 122 12.41 -8.14 -1.57
N SER A 123 13.02 -8.99 -0.77
CA SER A 123 14.28 -9.65 -1.08
C SER A 123 14.07 -11.15 -1.34
N LYS A 124 15.13 -11.86 -1.75
CA LYS A 124 15.11 -13.33 -1.87
C LYS A 124 14.69 -14.06 -0.59
N SER A 125 15.03 -13.51 0.58
CA SER A 125 14.85 -14.19 1.88
C SER A 125 13.78 -13.54 2.76
N CYS A 126 13.24 -12.39 2.36
CA CYS A 126 12.29 -11.65 3.17
C CYS A 126 11.33 -10.81 2.34
N THR A 127 10.11 -10.64 2.82
CA THR A 127 9.22 -9.56 2.39
C THR A 127 8.78 -8.77 3.61
N GLU A 128 8.97 -7.46 3.58
CA GLU A 128 8.48 -6.54 4.60
C GLU A 128 7.50 -5.56 3.96
N ALA A 129 6.36 -5.34 4.60
CA ALA A 129 5.40 -4.32 4.20
C ALA A 129 5.23 -3.33 5.35
N SER A 130 5.36 -2.04 5.06
CA SER A 130 5.06 -1.00 6.04
C SER A 130 3.57 -1.02 6.38
N ASN A 131 3.23 -0.53 7.57
CA ASN A 131 1.86 -0.17 7.88
C ASN A 131 1.29 0.81 6.85
N TRP A 132 -0.02 0.75 6.63
CA TRP A 132 -0.72 1.72 5.79
C TRP A 132 -0.64 3.11 6.41
N LYS A 133 -0.27 4.09 5.61
CA LYS A 133 -0.31 5.52 5.95
C LYS A 133 -1.36 6.20 5.11
N HIS A 134 -2.00 7.22 5.66
CA HIS A 134 -3.13 7.91 5.04
C HIS A 134 -2.77 9.36 4.75
N PHE A 135 -3.27 9.88 3.64
CA PHE A 135 -3.21 11.29 3.29
C PHE A 135 -4.58 11.75 2.82
N SER A 136 -5.08 12.83 3.40
CA SER A 136 -6.31 13.52 2.99
C SER A 136 -5.93 14.84 2.35
N TYR A 137 -6.52 15.13 1.19
CA TYR A 137 -6.42 16.47 0.58
C TYR A 137 -7.22 17.48 1.44
N LEU A 138 -8.40 17.05 1.90
CA LEU A 138 -9.28 17.84 2.75
C LEU A 138 -8.62 18.08 4.12
N LYS A 139 -8.42 19.35 4.46
CA LYS A 139 -8.00 19.81 5.80
C LYS A 139 -9.14 19.72 6.80
#